data_AF-A0A9E2AGD5-F1
#
_entry.id   AF-A0A9E2AGD5-F1
#
_cell.length_a   1.000
_cell.length_b   1.000
_cell.length_c   1.000
_cell.angle_alpha   90.00
_cell.angle_beta   90.00
_cell.angle_gamma   90.00
#
_symmetry.space_group_name_H-M   'P 1'
#
loop_
_entity.id
_entity.type
_entity.pdbx_description
1 polymer ?
#
loop_
_entity_poly.entity_id
_entity_poly.type
_entity_poly.pdbx_seq_one_letter_code
_entity_poly.pdbx_strand_id
1 'polypeptide(L)'
;MDGFEKHIRSNRDQFDEHRADKEKMWKHISSELNDEKPVIPLWRRNWFQIAAGFLMLLGIVGLLRMNTLQDQMLAQNAEMIEIDFHYEKLVAHHVQMVYDNPNLSESEKQEFLDFMNELDEEYELLKEEMESNLDNEKVLEAIIDNYKKRIEIIENLLLRINQTKNTNHEKGIHL
;
A
#
# COMPACT_ATOMS: atom_id res chain seq x y z
N MET A 1 2.44 -71.20 -62.34
CA MET A 1 2.75 -69.81 -62.72
C MET A 1 1.51 -68.98 -62.42
N ASP A 2 1.71 -67.90 -61.66
CA ASP A 2 0.67 -67.17 -60.94
C ASP A 2 -0.26 -66.42 -61.91
N GLY A 3 -1.58 -66.50 -61.68
CA GLY A 3 -2.61 -65.99 -62.60
C GLY A 3 -2.53 -64.48 -62.83
N PHE A 4 -1.98 -63.76 -61.84
CA PHE A 4 -1.74 -62.33 -61.90
C PHE A 4 -0.71 -61.94 -62.97
N GLU A 5 0.39 -62.67 -63.10
CA GLU A 5 1.44 -62.36 -64.08
C GLU A 5 0.92 -62.49 -65.52
N LYS A 6 0.07 -63.50 -65.77
CA LYS A 6 -0.58 -63.70 -67.08
C LYS A 6 -1.54 -62.55 -67.39
N HIS A 7 -2.28 -62.07 -66.40
CA HIS A 7 -3.22 -60.97 -66.55
C HIS A 7 -2.51 -59.65 -66.88
N ILE A 8 -1.41 -59.33 -66.18
CA ILE A 8 -0.60 -58.14 -66.45
C ILE A 8 0.05 -58.21 -67.84
N ARG A 9 0.61 -59.36 -68.23
CA ARG A 9 1.25 -59.51 -69.55
C ARG A 9 0.25 -59.42 -70.71
N SER A 10 -0.93 -60.03 -70.58
CA SER A 10 -1.94 -60.04 -71.66
C SER A 10 -2.63 -58.68 -71.89
N ASN A 11 -2.63 -57.80 -70.89
CA ASN A 11 -3.23 -56.48 -70.97
C ASN A 11 -2.18 -55.35 -71.01
N ARG A 12 -0.89 -55.69 -71.22
CA ARG A 12 0.21 -54.72 -71.20
C ARG A 12 -0.04 -53.53 -72.12
N ASP A 13 -0.56 -53.79 -73.31
CA ASP A 13 -0.81 -52.77 -74.33
C ASP A 13 -1.89 -51.76 -73.90
N GLN A 14 -2.83 -52.16 -73.04
CA GLN A 14 -3.85 -51.26 -72.46
C GLN A 14 -3.28 -50.35 -71.36
N PHE A 15 -2.15 -50.72 -70.75
CA PHE A 15 -1.48 -49.89 -69.74
C PHE A 15 -0.57 -48.82 -70.37
N ASP A 16 -0.13 -49.00 -71.62
CA ASP A 16 0.77 -48.07 -72.31
C ASP A 16 0.02 -47.00 -73.16
N GLU A 17 -1.31 -47.09 -73.29
CA GLU A 17 -2.13 -46.19 -74.11
C GLU A 17 -2.21 -44.76 -73.53
N HIS A 18 -2.20 -44.62 -72.19
CA HIS A 18 -2.35 -43.34 -71.51
C HIS A 18 -1.14 -43.04 -70.64
N ARG A 19 -0.14 -42.32 -71.17
CA ARG A 19 0.94 -41.79 -70.34
C ARG A 19 0.45 -40.60 -69.55
N ALA A 20 0.61 -40.63 -68.23
CA ALA A 20 0.30 -39.49 -67.37
C ALA A 20 1.10 -38.27 -67.84
N ASP A 21 0.40 -37.17 -68.11
CA ASP A 21 1.00 -35.88 -68.46
C ASP A 21 1.65 -35.28 -67.21
N LYS A 22 2.94 -35.57 -67.06
CA LYS A 22 3.75 -35.11 -65.92
C LYS A 22 3.84 -33.59 -65.87
N GLU A 23 3.81 -32.90 -67.00
CA GLU A 23 3.85 -31.43 -67.02
C GLU A 23 2.54 -30.85 -66.47
N LYS A 24 1.39 -31.39 -66.89
CA LYS A 24 0.08 -30.96 -66.36
C LYS A 24 -0.03 -31.21 -64.86
N MET A 25 0.45 -32.36 -64.38
CA MET A 25 0.47 -32.68 -62.95
C MET A 25 1.40 -31.75 -62.18
N TRP A 26 2.63 -31.53 -62.67
CA TRP A 26 3.57 -30.61 -62.03
C TRP A 26 3.07 -29.18 -62.00
N LYS A 27 2.39 -28.73 -63.06
CA LYS A 27 1.77 -27.40 -63.13
C LYS A 27 0.68 -27.21 -62.07
N HIS A 28 -0.12 -28.24 -61.79
CA HIS A 28 -1.11 -28.22 -60.71
C HIS A 28 -0.43 -28.15 -59.34
N ILE A 29 0.54 -29.03 -59.09
CA ILE A 29 1.29 -29.08 -57.83
C ILE A 29 2.00 -27.74 -57.56
N SER A 30 2.65 -27.15 -58.56
CA SER A 30 3.31 -25.85 -58.41
C SER A 30 2.33 -24.71 -58.17
N SER A 31 1.11 -24.79 -58.73
CA SER A 31 0.10 -23.76 -58.53
C SER A 31 -0.45 -23.76 -57.09
N GLU A 32 -0.48 -24.92 -56.43
CA GLU A 32 -0.92 -25.04 -55.03
C GLU A 32 0.19 -24.69 -54.02
N LEU A 33 1.46 -24.71 -54.44
CA LEU A 33 2.61 -24.38 -53.57
C LEU A 33 2.92 -22.87 -53.50
N ASN A 34 2.41 -22.07 -54.44
CA ASN A 34 2.65 -20.63 -54.47
C ASN A 34 1.76 -19.81 -53.51
N ASP A 35 0.87 -20.46 -52.75
CA ASP A 35 0.14 -19.82 -51.66
C ASP A 35 1.02 -19.73 -50.41
N GLU A 36 2.10 -18.93 -50.49
CA GLU A 36 2.80 -18.44 -49.31
C GLU A 36 1.84 -17.53 -48.53
N LYS A 37 1.14 -18.10 -47.54
CA LYS A 37 0.33 -17.31 -46.61
C LYS A 37 1.24 -16.26 -45.96
N PRO A 38 0.99 -14.95 -46.14
CA PRO A 38 1.88 -13.93 -45.59
C PRO A 38 1.84 -14.04 -44.07
N VAL A 39 2.96 -14.40 -43.46
CA VAL A 39 3.16 -14.29 -42.01
C VAL A 39 3.24 -12.81 -41.67
N ILE A 40 2.12 -12.20 -41.32
CA ILE A 40 2.09 -10.80 -40.90
C ILE A 40 2.76 -10.74 -39.51
N PRO A 41 3.92 -10.08 -39.35
CA PRO A 41 4.56 -9.98 -38.05
C PRO A 41 3.65 -9.17 -37.13
N LEU A 42 3.29 -9.73 -35.97
CA LEU A 42 2.36 -9.11 -35.02
C LEU A 42 2.78 -7.67 -34.62
N TRP A 43 4.08 -7.38 -34.68
CA TRP A 43 4.65 -6.06 -34.37
C TRP A 43 4.38 -4.98 -35.44
N ARG A 44 3.97 -5.35 -36.66
CA ARG A 44 3.58 -4.41 -37.74
C ARG A 44 2.14 -3.90 -37.62
N ARG A 45 1.37 -4.41 -36.66
CA ARG A 45 -0.02 -4.02 -36.44
C ARG A 45 -0.05 -2.89 -35.42
N ASN A 46 -0.38 -1.68 -35.87
CA ASN A 46 -0.34 -0.42 -35.09
C ASN A 46 -1.02 -0.50 -33.70
N TRP A 47 -1.93 -1.44 -33.49
CA TRP A 47 -2.62 -1.65 -32.22
C TRP A 47 -1.69 -2.17 -31.11
N PHE A 48 -0.63 -2.91 -31.44
CA PHE A 48 0.38 -3.33 -30.44
C PHE A 48 1.21 -2.14 -29.94
N GLN A 49 1.50 -1.16 -30.80
CA GLN A 49 2.20 0.06 -30.40
C GLN A 49 1.33 0.93 -29.47
N ILE A 50 0.03 1.01 -29.76
CA ILE A 50 -0.95 1.73 -28.92
C ILE A 50 -1.09 1.04 -27.54
N ALA A 51 -1.20 -0.29 -27.51
CA ALA A 51 -1.27 -1.05 -26.25
C ALA A 51 0.00 -0.91 -25.41
N ALA A 52 1.18 -0.95 -26.04
CA ALA A 52 2.45 -0.70 -25.35
C ALA A 52 2.55 0.72 -24.79
N GLY A 53 2.04 1.73 -25.52
CA GLY A 53 1.94 3.10 -25.04
C GLY A 53 1.02 3.24 -23.82
N PHE A 54 -0.13 2.56 -23.83
CA PHE A 54 -1.05 2.53 -22.68
C PHE A 54 -0.42 1.87 -21.45
N LEU A 55 0.24 0.71 -21.63
CA LEU A 55 0.95 0.04 -20.54
C LEU A 55 2.09 0.90 -19.99
N MET A 56 2.83 1.59 -20.85
CA MET A 56 3.91 2.49 -20.43
C MET A 56 3.35 3.70 -19.67
N LEU A 57 2.24 4.30 -20.12
CA LEU A 57 1.55 5.37 -19.41
C LEU A 57 1.05 4.93 -18.03
N LEU A 58 0.40 3.76 -17.94
CA LEU A 58 -0.03 3.20 -16.66
C LEU A 58 1.16 2.91 -15.74
N GLY A 59 2.27 2.41 -16.29
CA GLY A 59 3.51 2.20 -15.55
C GLY A 59 4.09 3.50 -15.01
N ILE A 60 4.16 4.56 -15.83
CA ILE A 60 4.67 5.87 -15.40
C ILE A 60 3.76 6.49 -14.34
N VAL A 61 2.44 6.45 -14.55
CA VAL A 61 1.47 6.95 -13.55
C VAL A 61 1.57 6.14 -12.24
N GLY A 62 1.74 4.82 -12.32
CA GLY A 62 1.96 3.97 -11.15
C GLY A 62 3.24 4.32 -10.39
N LEU A 63 4.36 4.52 -11.10
CA LEU A 63 5.64 4.92 -10.51
C LEU A 63 5.56 6.30 -9.86
N LEU A 64 4.94 7.28 -10.51
CA LEU A 64 4.76 8.62 -9.96
C LEU A 64 3.88 8.58 -8.70
N ARG A 65 2.80 7.80 -8.70
CA ARG A 65 1.94 7.60 -7.52
C ARG A 65 2.71 6.97 -6.36
N MET A 66 3.52 5.94 -6.62
CA MET A 66 4.31 5.26 -5.61
C MET A 66 5.34 6.19 -4.96
N ASN A 67 6.03 7.01 -5.76
CA ASN A 67 6.96 8.03 -5.25
C ASN A 67 6.25 9.07 -4.38
N THR A 68 5.07 9.57 -4.80
CA THR A 68 4.33 10.57 -4.00
C THR A 68 3.84 10.01 -2.66
N LEU A 69 3.42 8.74 -2.61
CA LEU A 69 3.00 8.09 -1.37
C LEU A 69 4.20 7.89 -0.43
N GLN A 70 5.36 7.52 -0.97
CA GLN A 70 6.59 7.36 -0.18
C GLN A 70 7.05 8.69 0.43
N ASP A 71 7.06 9.77 -0.35
CA ASP A 71 7.43 11.10 0.14
C ASP A 71 6.47 11.59 1.23
N GLN A 72 5.17 11.32 1.09
CA GLN A 72 4.16 11.67 2.09
C GLN A 72 4.34 10.88 3.39
N MET A 73 4.61 9.57 3.32
CA MET A 73 4.90 8.76 4.51
C MET A 73 6.18 9.22 5.22
N LEU A 74 7.23 9.57 4.46
CA LEU A 74 8.47 10.09 5.05
C LEU A 74 8.27 11.43 5.76
N ALA A 75 7.46 12.33 5.20
CA ALA A 75 7.12 13.61 5.82
C ALA A 75 6.31 13.43 7.11
N GLN A 76 5.29 12.55 7.11
CA GLN A 76 4.49 12.26 8.29
C GLN A 76 5.31 11.60 9.40
N ASN A 77 6.23 10.69 9.06
CA ASN A 77 7.15 10.10 10.03
C ASN A 77 8.08 11.16 10.67
N ALA A 78 8.54 12.14 9.87
CA ALA A 78 9.34 13.24 10.40
C ALA A 78 8.54 14.13 11.35
N GLU A 79 7.28 14.44 11.00
CA GLU A 79 6.37 15.21 11.85
C GLU A 79 6.04 14.47 13.15
N MET A 80 5.84 13.16 13.09
CA MET A 80 5.65 12.32 14.29
C MET A 80 6.85 12.38 15.23
N ILE A 81 8.07 12.27 14.70
CA ILE A 81 9.30 12.34 15.52
C ILE A 81 9.40 13.70 16.23
N GLU A 82 9.02 14.79 15.55
CA GLU A 82 9.02 16.13 16.14
C GLU A 82 7.99 16.25 17.27
N ILE A 83 6.78 15.71 17.06
CA ILE A 83 5.72 15.67 18.06
C ILE A 83 6.15 14.87 19.28
N ASP A 84 6.66 13.65 19.11
CA ASP A 84 7.14 12.81 20.20
C ASP A 84 8.21 13.57 21.01
N PHE A 85 9.21 14.16 20.34
CA PHE A 85 10.27 14.91 21.03
C PHE A 85 9.74 16.09 21.85
N HIS A 86 8.73 16.80 21.37
CA HIS A 86 8.19 17.98 22.04
C HIS A 86 7.21 17.62 23.17
N TYR A 87 6.22 16.77 22.88
CA TYR A 87 5.12 16.50 23.78
C TYR A 87 5.45 15.46 24.85
N GLU A 88 6.29 14.46 24.57
CA GLU A 88 6.71 13.48 25.59
C GLU A 88 7.42 14.19 26.75
N LYS A 89 8.32 15.12 26.43
CA LYS A 89 9.02 15.93 27.44
C LYS A 89 8.07 16.81 28.24
N LEU A 90 7.10 17.41 27.56
CA LEU A 90 6.13 18.28 28.20
C LEU A 90 5.25 17.48 29.17
N VAL A 91 4.72 16.35 28.75
CA VAL A 91 3.95 15.45 29.63
C VAL A 91 4.81 14.97 30.80
N ALA A 92 6.03 14.50 30.56
CA ALA A 92 6.93 14.05 31.62
C ALA A 92 7.20 15.14 32.67
N HIS A 93 7.45 16.38 32.22
CA HIS A 93 7.61 17.53 33.11
C HIS A 93 6.36 17.79 33.94
N HIS A 94 5.18 17.74 33.32
CA HIS A 94 3.90 17.97 33.99
C HIS A 94 3.54 16.87 34.99
N VAL A 95 3.79 15.61 34.67
CA VAL A 95 3.63 14.47 35.60
C VAL A 95 4.57 14.63 36.80
N GLN A 96 5.81 15.05 36.57
CA GLN A 96 6.77 15.30 37.64
C GLN A 96 6.27 16.39 38.61
N MET A 97 5.66 17.46 38.10
CA MET A 97 5.07 18.50 38.95
C MET A 97 3.96 17.98 39.87
N VAL A 98 3.17 17.01 39.41
CA VAL A 98 2.13 16.36 40.25
C VAL A 98 2.79 15.49 41.32
N TYR A 99 3.79 14.69 40.94
CA TYR A 99 4.49 13.80 41.86
C TYR A 99 5.22 14.55 42.99
N ASP A 100 5.89 15.65 42.64
CA ASP A 100 6.65 16.48 43.57
C ASP A 100 5.77 17.40 44.42
N ASN A 101 4.45 17.45 44.17
CA ASN A 101 3.55 18.33 44.90
C ASN A 101 3.30 17.80 46.33
N PRO A 102 3.74 18.52 47.38
CA PRO A 102 3.57 18.06 48.76
C PRO A 102 2.12 18.15 49.26
N ASN A 103 1.23 18.80 48.50
CA ASN A 103 -0.18 18.96 48.88
C ASN A 103 -1.06 17.81 48.41
N LEU A 104 -0.52 16.85 47.66
CA LEU A 104 -1.21 15.65 47.23
C LEU A 104 -0.85 14.49 48.15
N SER A 105 -1.88 13.76 48.59
CA SER A 105 -1.70 12.47 49.23
C SER A 105 -1.20 11.44 48.21
N GLU A 106 -0.54 10.39 48.71
CA GLU A 106 -0.08 9.29 47.84
C GLU A 106 -1.24 8.60 47.10
N SER A 107 -2.44 8.58 47.69
CA SER A 107 -3.64 8.04 47.02
C SER A 107 -4.08 8.90 45.83
N GLU A 108 -4.04 10.22 45.96
CA GLU A 108 -4.40 11.14 44.87
C GLU A 108 -3.37 11.13 43.75
N LYS A 109 -2.08 10.98 44.10
CA LYS A 109 -1.01 10.78 43.11
C LYS A 109 -1.21 9.49 42.33
N GLN A 110 -1.57 8.40 43.02
CA GLN A 110 -1.80 7.11 42.37
C GLN A 110 -3.02 7.16 41.43
N GLU A 111 -4.14 7.73 41.86
CA GLU A 111 -5.34 7.88 41.03
C GLU A 111 -5.05 8.71 39.76
N PHE A 112 -4.27 9.78 39.91
CA PHE A 112 -3.81 10.57 38.78
C PHE A 112 -2.92 9.76 37.81
N LEU A 113 -1.97 8.97 38.33
CA LEU A 113 -1.09 8.13 37.50
C LEU A 113 -1.86 7.04 36.77
N ASP A 114 -2.85 6.41 37.41
CA ASP A 114 -3.71 5.41 36.78
C ASP A 114 -4.45 6.01 35.59
N PHE A 115 -4.92 7.25 35.72
CA PHE A 115 -5.58 7.98 34.64
C PHE A 115 -4.60 8.40 33.52
N MET A 116 -3.34 8.72 33.84
CA MET A 116 -2.31 8.95 32.82
C MET A 116 -1.99 7.68 32.03
N ASN A 117 -1.97 6.52 32.70
CA ASN A 117 -1.74 5.23 32.03
C ASN A 117 -2.83 4.92 30.99
N GLU A 118 -4.10 5.23 31.28
CA GLU A 118 -5.20 5.06 30.30
C GLU A 118 -4.96 5.90 29.03
N LEU A 119 -4.51 7.14 29.20
CA LEU A 119 -4.18 8.02 28.07
C LEU A 119 -2.91 7.57 27.33
N ASP A 120 -1.94 6.97 28.04
CA ASP A 120 -0.75 6.32 27.46
C ASP A 120 -1.13 5.13 26.58
N GLU A 121 -2.02 4.27 27.05
CA GLU A 121 -2.54 3.13 26.28
C GLU A 121 -3.25 3.57 24.99
N GLU A 122 -4.07 4.64 25.05
CA GLU A 122 -4.74 5.20 23.86
C GLU A 122 -3.70 5.71 22.82
N TYR A 123 -2.61 6.31 23.28
CA TYR A 123 -1.54 6.77 22.39
C TYR A 123 -0.77 5.63 21.71
N GLU A 124 -0.45 4.57 22.45
CA GLU A 124 0.23 3.40 21.85
C GLU A 124 -0.65 2.74 20.79
N LEU A 125 -1.97 2.70 21.00
CA LEU A 125 -2.92 2.23 20.01
C LEU A 125 -2.93 3.13 18.76
N LEU A 126 -2.94 4.46 18.94
CA LEU A 126 -2.86 5.41 17.82
C LEU A 126 -1.55 5.28 17.03
N LYS A 127 -0.43 4.96 17.70
CA LYS A 127 0.85 4.65 17.04
C LYS A 127 0.75 3.42 16.15
N GLU A 128 0.16 2.33 16.64
CA GLU A 128 -0.06 1.12 15.85
C GLU A 128 -0.99 1.38 14.65
N GLU A 129 -2.04 2.19 14.84
CA GLU A 129 -2.93 2.60 13.76
C GLU A 129 -2.22 3.44 12.69
N MET A 130 -1.23 4.26 13.06
CA MET A 130 -0.45 5.08 12.13
C MET A 130 0.48 4.24 11.24
N GLU A 131 1.00 3.11 11.74
CA GLU A 131 1.83 2.20 10.95
C GLU A 131 1.02 1.43 9.89
N SER A 132 -0.29 1.26 10.11
CA SER A 132 -1.16 0.41 9.30
C SER A 132 -2.14 1.16 8.39
N ASN A 133 -2.37 2.46 8.63
CA ASN A 133 -3.34 3.27 7.87
C ASN A 133 -2.73 4.00 6.64
N LEU A 134 -3.62 4.33 5.70
CA LEU A 134 -3.32 5.19 4.55
C LEU A 134 -3.62 6.68 4.83
N ASP A 135 -4.29 6.99 5.96
CA ASP A 135 -4.77 8.32 6.34
C ASP A 135 -4.14 8.79 7.66
N ASN A 136 -2.81 8.81 7.67
CA ASN A 136 -2.00 9.12 8.86
C ASN A 136 -2.16 10.55 9.37
N GLU A 137 -2.69 11.48 8.57
CA GLU A 137 -2.94 12.86 9.00
C GLU A 137 -3.98 12.93 10.12
N LYS A 138 -5.06 12.13 10.02
CA LYS A 138 -6.07 12.03 11.08
C LYS A 138 -5.54 11.36 12.33
N VAL A 139 -4.71 10.33 12.15
CA VAL A 139 -4.09 9.63 13.28
C VAL A 139 -3.13 10.57 14.02
N LEU A 140 -2.37 11.38 13.28
CA LEU A 140 -1.50 12.41 13.84
C LEU A 140 -2.28 13.46 14.63
N GLU A 141 -3.41 13.94 14.11
CA GLU A 141 -4.31 14.86 14.82
C GLU A 141 -4.82 14.24 16.13
N ALA A 142 -5.23 12.98 16.11
CA ALA A 142 -5.67 12.26 17.30
C ALA A 142 -4.56 12.11 18.35
N ILE A 143 -3.32 11.85 17.92
CA ILE A 143 -2.14 11.79 18.80
C ILE A 143 -1.90 13.15 19.48
N ILE A 144 -1.90 14.23 18.70
CA ILE A 144 -1.74 15.59 19.23
C ILE A 144 -2.84 15.90 20.25
N ASP A 145 -4.09 15.53 19.97
CA ASP A 145 -5.22 15.79 20.85
C ASP A 145 -5.16 14.94 22.13
N ASN A 146 -4.68 13.70 22.07
CA ASN A 146 -4.40 12.91 23.27
C ASN A 146 -3.37 13.62 24.18
N TYR A 147 -2.27 14.14 23.61
CA TYR A 147 -1.30 14.93 24.37
C TYR A 147 -1.90 16.19 25.00
N LYS A 148 -2.69 16.96 24.25
CA LYS A 148 -3.36 18.16 24.78
C LYS A 148 -4.27 17.83 25.96
N LYS A 149 -5.05 16.74 25.86
CA LYS A 149 -5.93 16.29 26.96
C LYS A 149 -5.13 15.94 28.21
N ARG A 150 -4.01 15.22 28.08
CA ARG A 150 -3.12 14.93 29.22
C ARG A 150 -2.67 16.20 29.93
N ILE A 151 -2.20 17.18 29.15
CA ILE A 151 -1.73 18.47 29.68
C ILE A 151 -2.86 19.21 30.39
N GLU A 152 -4.03 19.33 29.75
CA GLU A 152 -5.22 20.00 30.31
C GLU A 152 -5.63 19.40 31.66
N ILE A 153 -5.60 18.08 31.78
CA ILE A 153 -6.00 17.38 33.00
C ILE A 153 -4.99 17.64 34.12
N ILE A 154 -3.69 17.64 33.80
CA ILE A 154 -2.64 18.00 34.75
C ILE A 154 -2.81 19.44 35.23
N GLU A 155 -3.02 20.37 34.32
CA GLU A 155 -3.22 21.79 34.65
C GLU A 155 -4.44 21.98 35.55
N ASN A 156 -5.57 21.34 35.23
CA ASN A 156 -6.78 21.40 36.02
C ASN A 156 -6.59 20.84 37.44
N LEU A 157 -5.85 19.73 37.58
CA LEU A 157 -5.51 19.17 38.89
C LEU A 157 -4.66 20.16 39.71
N LEU A 158 -3.59 20.69 39.11
CA LEU A 158 -2.70 21.66 39.77
C LEU A 158 -3.43 22.96 40.14
N LEU A 159 -4.34 23.45 39.29
CA LEU A 159 -5.19 24.60 39.58
C LEU A 159 -6.08 24.36 40.79
N ARG A 160 -6.75 23.20 40.86
CA ARG A 160 -7.63 22.84 41.99
C ARG A 160 -6.86 22.82 43.32
N ILE A 161 -5.67 22.24 43.34
CA ILE A 161 -4.79 22.20 44.53
C ILE A 161 -4.38 23.61 44.96
N ASN A 162 -4.06 24.49 44.01
CA ASN A 162 -3.68 25.86 44.33
C ASN A 162 -4.87 26.71 44.83
N GLN A 163 -6.07 26.50 44.29
CA GLN A 163 -7.28 27.21 44.72
C GLN A 163 -7.73 26.84 46.13
N THR A 164 -7.66 25.55 46.51
CA THR A 164 -7.99 25.10 47.87
C THR A 164 -7.05 25.70 48.93
N LYS A 165 -5.78 25.96 48.57
CA LYS A 165 -4.84 26.68 49.45
C LYS A 165 -5.26 28.13 49.72
N ASN A 166 -5.63 28.88 48.68
CA ASN A 166 -5.96 30.31 48.81
C ASN A 166 -7.23 30.52 49.64
N THR A 167 -8.23 29.66 49.49
CA THR A 167 -9.47 29.72 50.27
C THR A 167 -9.27 29.34 51.75
N ASN A 168 -8.34 28.44 52.05
CA ASN A 168 -7.97 28.12 53.43
C ASN A 168 -7.14 29.22 54.10
N HIS A 169 -6.32 29.95 53.33
CA HIS A 169 -5.56 31.09 53.85
C HIS A 169 -6.47 32.27 54.22
N GLU A 170 -7.47 32.60 53.40
CA GLU A 170 -8.41 33.71 53.72
C GLU A 170 -9.28 33.42 54.96
N LYS A 171 -9.68 32.17 55.17
CA LYS A 171 -10.47 31.79 56.36
C LYS A 171 -9.68 31.79 57.67
N GLY A 172 -8.35 31.65 57.60
CA GLY A 172 -7.48 31.67 58.78
C GLY A 172 -7.13 33.07 59.31
N ILE A 173 -7.40 34.13 58.55
CA ILE A 173 -7.08 35.53 58.93
C ILE A 173 -8.29 36.22 59.61
N HIS A 174 -9.43 35.51 59.69
CA HIS A 174 -10.68 36.00 60.29
C HIS A 174 -11.12 35.26 61.56
N LEU A 175 -10.21 34.51 62.20
CA LEU A 175 -10.39 33.91 63.52
C LEU A 175 -9.33 34.46 64.49
#